data_AF-A0A165WTH9-F1
#
_entry.id   AF-A0A165WTH9-F1
#
_cell.length_a   1.000
_cell.length_b   1.000
_cell.length_c   1.000
_cell.angle_alpha   90.00
_cell.angle_beta   90.00
_cell.angle_gamma   90.00
#
_symmetry.space_group_name_H-M   'P 1'
#
loop_
_entity.id
_entity.type
_entity.pdbx_description
1 polymer ?
#
loop_
_entity_poly.entity_id
_entity_poly.type
_entity_poly.pdbx_seq_one_letter_code
_entity_poly.pdbx_strand_id
1 'polypeptide(L)'
;MATTSITVKSTSALAAQVRDLVSHRLREVDGYLDRAPPPGFECEAVEENLMEELNTLQSLSFQFARRLNVLRAPVLRLPSEVIRQILVLATHIEWDAYGYRNRYPVPWIRLGHVCSKMRNILLATCEVWASVVCAPCGRAEFTEEIYRRAAGSPLTLSLVDEARNKRDNRRGWRPPKYSFVLPGNSHHIIQSAAAHLKQARLILVVSPMALSHIASAFGGVHFPYLEHLELDNTRIEPEHGSMFGGRTEQSVLILPKGKNSPIRASRLSILRLCHAFIPFEAVNLTEFSLFLEEDNGAFASQLFDCLRSCTKLRSLNLHNRDYSRPLPWQTAPSRPELRPIALPSLRRLELTDTCDRLVWLWSAMSVSPKATVFITQQSAEQSTTLESRVNSIRAFSTHIWSPDSPPPSGVSLIPERHELGFRLYTARPGASLDRDQFSRGLRSDFSPFARDQHLSLCVKLTNGYFSTQDLCAGIAHVAEAFSLAGVEKMELTGDYPPGAMSAGDDGRQHSLGLATLLHPFRALHNLCVTGYTGALYSVLVRQSGQIICPELSTLVLIDARFDGDKIERFLALLEDRASAGSRLQELKLEFLPIGRIPFEASLSFQSRLKALVPSIETHGGDMP
;
A
#
# COMPACT_ATOMS: atom_id res chain seq x y z
N MET A 1 -4.11 10.53 51.56
CA MET A 1 -5.43 9.94 51.26
C MET A 1 -5.64 8.75 52.18
N ALA A 2 -6.56 8.84 53.14
CA ALA A 2 -6.85 7.76 54.07
C ALA A 2 -7.77 6.72 53.40
N THR A 3 -7.27 5.50 53.20
CA THR A 3 -8.04 4.35 52.73
C THR A 3 -8.83 3.76 53.90
N THR A 4 -10.06 4.23 54.11
CA THR A 4 -11.03 3.59 55.00
C THR A 4 -11.33 2.18 54.49
N SER A 5 -10.83 1.18 55.21
CA SER A 5 -11.13 -0.24 54.99
C SER A 5 -12.59 -0.52 55.34
N ILE A 6 -13.46 -0.56 54.33
CA ILE A 6 -14.85 -1.00 54.49
C ILE A 6 -14.80 -2.52 54.76
N THR A 7 -15.16 -2.90 55.99
CA THR A 7 -15.05 -4.28 56.46
C THR A 7 -16.13 -5.15 55.80
N VAL A 8 -15.70 -6.17 55.04
CA VAL A 8 -16.53 -7.09 54.21
C VAL A 8 -17.47 -8.01 55.02
N LYS A 9 -17.64 -7.80 56.34
CA LYS A 9 -18.46 -8.65 57.22
C LYS A 9 -19.97 -8.65 56.90
N SER A 10 -20.48 -7.67 56.16
CA SER A 10 -21.92 -7.52 55.91
C SER A 10 -22.49 -8.44 54.83
N THR A 11 -21.69 -8.97 53.91
CA THR A 11 -22.21 -9.72 52.75
C THR A 11 -22.59 -11.17 53.05
N SER A 12 -22.02 -11.78 54.10
CA SER A 12 -22.39 -13.16 54.49
C SER A 12 -23.75 -13.23 55.20
N ALA A 13 -24.13 -12.17 55.92
CA ALA A 13 -25.40 -12.10 56.67
C ALA A 13 -26.62 -12.10 55.74
N LEU A 14 -26.59 -11.29 54.66
CA LEU A 14 -27.69 -11.26 53.69
C LEU A 14 -27.84 -12.60 52.94
N ALA A 15 -26.72 -13.22 52.55
CA ALA A 15 -26.76 -14.51 51.87
C ALA A 15 -27.34 -15.63 52.76
N ALA A 16 -27.07 -15.59 54.07
CA ALA A 16 -27.68 -16.50 55.04
C ALA A 16 -29.19 -16.25 55.16
N GLN A 17 -29.62 -14.99 55.30
CA GLN A 17 -31.04 -14.63 55.37
C GLN A 17 -31.85 -15.07 54.15
N VAL A 18 -31.30 -14.85 52.93
CA VAL A 18 -31.96 -15.30 51.69
C VAL A 18 -32.08 -16.82 51.64
N ARG A 19 -31.04 -17.54 52.05
CA ARG A 19 -31.07 -19.01 52.12
C ARG A 19 -32.14 -19.49 53.11
N ASP A 20 -32.16 -18.92 54.30
CA ASP A 20 -33.10 -19.32 55.35
C ASP A 20 -34.56 -19.07 54.93
N LEU A 21 -34.82 -17.94 54.27
CA LEU A 21 -36.16 -17.62 53.72
C LEU A 21 -36.59 -18.61 52.64
N VAL A 22 -35.72 -18.92 51.67
CA VAL A 22 -36.02 -19.89 50.61
C VAL A 22 -36.23 -21.29 51.18
N SER A 23 -35.39 -21.72 52.13
CA SER A 23 -35.54 -23.01 52.82
C SER A 23 -36.79 -23.06 53.69
N HIS A 24 -37.25 -21.94 54.24
CA HIS A 24 -38.55 -21.87 54.91
C HIS A 24 -39.69 -22.07 53.91
N ARG A 25 -39.67 -21.33 52.80
CA ARG A 25 -40.72 -21.40 51.78
C ARG A 25 -40.85 -22.79 51.16
N LEU A 26 -39.73 -23.44 50.85
CA LEU A 26 -39.74 -24.82 50.33
C LEU A 26 -40.41 -25.79 51.32
N ARG A 27 -40.14 -25.66 52.63
CA ARG A 27 -40.80 -26.48 53.66
C ARG A 27 -42.30 -26.23 53.75
N GLU A 28 -42.77 -25.01 53.50
CA GLU A 28 -44.21 -24.73 53.44
C GLU A 28 -44.86 -25.43 52.25
N VAL A 29 -44.21 -25.38 51.08
CA VAL A 29 -44.66 -26.04 49.85
C VAL A 29 -44.72 -27.56 50.03
N ASP A 30 -43.65 -28.15 50.56
CA ASP A 30 -43.61 -29.58 50.89
C ASP A 30 -44.76 -29.94 51.85
N GLY A 31 -45.03 -29.06 52.83
CA GLY A 31 -46.16 -29.22 53.75
C GLY A 31 -47.55 -29.17 53.10
N TYR A 32 -47.72 -28.46 51.97
CA TYR A 32 -48.96 -28.49 51.18
C TYR A 32 -49.07 -29.77 50.35
N LEU A 33 -47.95 -30.30 49.85
CA LEU A 33 -47.91 -31.53 49.05
C LEU A 33 -48.12 -32.80 49.90
N ASP A 34 -47.59 -32.80 51.13
CA ASP A 34 -47.70 -33.95 52.05
C ASP A 34 -49.09 -34.08 52.70
N ARG A 35 -49.93 -33.04 52.64
CA ARG A 35 -51.29 -33.04 53.21
C ARG A 35 -52.31 -33.33 52.12
N ALA A 36 -53.31 -34.16 52.40
CA ALA A 36 -54.45 -34.33 51.51
C ALA A 36 -55.11 -32.95 51.27
N PRO A 37 -55.24 -32.48 50.02
CA PRO A 37 -55.72 -31.13 49.74
C PRO A 37 -57.15 -30.98 50.29
N PRO A 38 -57.44 -29.92 51.06
CA PRO A 38 -58.80 -29.70 51.53
C PRO A 38 -59.76 -29.55 50.33
N PRO A 39 -61.02 -29.99 50.45
CA PRO A 39 -62.00 -29.83 49.37
C PRO A 39 -62.14 -28.35 49.00
N GLY A 40 -61.86 -28.01 47.74
CA GLY A 40 -61.79 -26.63 47.24
C GLY A 40 -60.39 -26.02 47.17
N PHE A 41 -59.33 -26.77 47.47
CA PHE A 41 -57.95 -26.33 47.24
C PHE A 41 -57.63 -26.27 45.76
N GLU A 42 -57.32 -25.07 45.27
CA GLU A 42 -56.91 -24.83 43.89
C GLU A 42 -55.40 -25.05 43.76
N CYS A 43 -54.98 -26.25 43.37
CA CYS A 43 -53.57 -26.52 43.07
C CYS A 43 -52.99 -25.53 42.04
N GLU A 44 -53.82 -25.08 41.10
CA GLU A 44 -53.48 -24.08 40.09
C GLU A 44 -53.02 -22.76 40.74
N ALA A 45 -53.69 -22.29 41.79
CA ALA A 45 -53.31 -21.06 42.48
C ALA A 45 -51.95 -21.17 43.19
N VAL A 46 -51.61 -22.34 43.73
CA VAL A 46 -50.29 -22.56 44.36
C VAL A 46 -49.19 -22.69 43.31
N GLU A 47 -49.46 -23.36 42.19
CA GLU A 47 -48.55 -23.43 41.06
C GLU A 47 -48.26 -22.04 40.47
N GLU A 48 -49.30 -21.22 40.25
CA GLU A 48 -49.17 -19.84 39.77
C GLU A 48 -48.32 -18.99 40.71
N ASN A 49 -48.56 -19.07 42.03
CA ASN A 49 -47.77 -18.37 43.04
C ASN A 49 -46.29 -18.80 43.02
N LEU A 50 -46.01 -20.11 42.90
CA LEU A 50 -44.63 -20.61 42.83
C LEU A 50 -43.93 -20.19 41.54
N MET A 51 -44.64 -20.15 40.43
CA MET A 51 -44.11 -19.62 39.16
C MET A 51 -43.80 -18.13 39.26
N GLU A 52 -44.64 -17.33 39.92
CA GLU A 52 -44.39 -15.91 40.17
C GLU A 52 -43.17 -15.70 41.10
N GLU A 53 -43.07 -16.45 42.20
CA GLU A 53 -41.94 -16.41 43.11
C GLU A 53 -40.62 -16.80 42.41
N LEU A 54 -40.65 -17.87 41.61
CA LEU A 54 -39.51 -18.33 40.83
C LEU A 54 -39.05 -17.26 39.83
N ASN A 55 -39.99 -16.65 39.09
CA ASN A 55 -39.71 -15.55 38.17
C ASN A 55 -39.10 -14.33 38.90
N THR A 56 -39.59 -14.03 40.10
CA THR A 56 -39.08 -12.94 40.95
C THR A 56 -37.65 -13.21 41.41
N LEU A 57 -37.35 -14.41 41.91
CA LEU A 57 -36.01 -14.82 42.33
C LEU A 57 -35.02 -14.81 41.16
N GLN A 58 -35.44 -15.28 39.98
CA GLN A 58 -34.63 -15.21 38.76
C GLN A 58 -34.32 -13.76 38.38
N SER A 59 -35.32 -12.87 38.40
CA SER A 59 -35.13 -11.44 38.14
C SER A 59 -34.11 -10.80 39.09
N LEU A 60 -34.22 -11.08 40.40
CA LEU A 60 -33.27 -10.59 41.40
C LEU A 60 -31.85 -11.13 41.16
N SER A 61 -31.73 -12.42 40.86
CA SER A 61 -30.45 -13.06 40.51
C SER A 61 -29.78 -12.37 39.32
N PHE A 62 -30.55 -12.09 38.24
CA PHE A 62 -30.04 -11.35 37.09
C PHE A 62 -29.59 -9.93 37.44
N GLN A 63 -30.32 -9.22 38.31
CA GLN A 63 -29.94 -7.89 38.77
C GLN A 63 -28.63 -7.90 39.58
N PHE A 64 -28.46 -8.87 40.49
CA PHE A 64 -27.22 -9.05 41.24
C PHE A 64 -26.05 -9.40 40.32
N ALA A 65 -26.23 -10.35 39.39
CA ALA A 65 -25.21 -10.70 38.40
C ALA A 65 -24.81 -9.49 37.55
N ARG A 66 -25.77 -8.66 37.12
CA ARG A 66 -25.50 -7.42 36.38
C ARG A 66 -24.66 -6.43 37.20
N ARG A 67 -25.01 -6.20 38.47
CA ARG A 67 -24.24 -5.30 39.36
C ARG A 67 -22.85 -5.85 39.64
N LEU A 68 -22.72 -7.16 39.88
CA LEU A 68 -21.45 -7.83 40.08
C LEU A 68 -20.54 -7.72 38.85
N ASN A 69 -21.10 -7.86 37.64
CA ASN A 69 -20.36 -7.67 36.40
C ASN A 69 -19.85 -6.23 36.25
N VAL A 70 -20.64 -5.22 36.63
CA VAL A 70 -20.17 -3.82 36.64
C VAL A 70 -19.00 -3.62 37.61
N LEU A 71 -19.01 -4.28 38.76
CA LEU A 71 -17.91 -4.22 39.72
C LEU A 71 -16.65 -4.95 39.21
N ARG A 72 -16.83 -6.15 38.65
CA ARG A 72 -15.73 -7.03 38.19
C ARG A 72 -15.11 -6.62 36.86
N ALA A 73 -15.86 -5.98 35.97
CA ALA A 73 -15.40 -5.58 34.65
C ALA A 73 -15.19 -4.06 34.60
N PRO A 74 -13.94 -3.54 34.68
CA PRO A 74 -13.65 -2.10 34.67
C PRO A 74 -14.24 -1.38 33.45
N VAL A 75 -14.27 -2.04 32.29
CA VAL A 75 -14.82 -1.49 31.05
C VAL A 75 -16.29 -1.08 31.18
N LEU A 76 -17.09 -1.77 32.01
CA LEU A 76 -18.51 -1.46 32.21
C LEU A 76 -18.74 -0.23 33.08
N ARG A 77 -17.72 0.23 33.82
CA ARG A 77 -17.75 1.46 34.62
C ARG A 77 -17.43 2.70 33.81
N LEU A 78 -16.94 2.54 32.59
CA LEU A 78 -16.64 3.66 31.71
C LEU A 78 -17.93 4.41 31.29
N PRO A 79 -17.83 5.71 30.98
CA PRO A 79 -18.90 6.47 30.33
C PRO A 79 -19.35 5.79 29.03
N SER A 80 -20.62 5.95 28.68
CA SER A 80 -21.20 5.31 27.49
C SER A 80 -20.52 5.75 26.20
N GLU A 81 -20.01 6.98 26.16
CA GLU A 81 -19.26 7.58 25.05
C GLU A 81 -17.93 6.86 24.83
N VAL A 82 -17.22 6.54 25.92
CA VAL A 82 -15.95 5.82 25.86
C VAL A 82 -16.19 4.36 25.44
N ILE A 83 -17.22 3.72 26.00
CA ILE A 83 -17.61 2.36 25.58
C ILE A 83 -18.01 2.36 24.10
N ARG A 84 -18.74 3.37 23.62
CA ARG A 84 -19.07 3.52 22.21
C ARG A 84 -17.81 3.60 21.35
N GLN A 85 -16.83 4.43 21.70
CA GLN A 85 -15.57 4.52 20.95
C GLN A 85 -14.82 3.18 20.93
N ILE A 86 -14.76 2.48 22.08
CA ILE A 86 -14.17 1.13 22.17
C ILE A 86 -14.92 0.17 21.25
N LEU A 87 -16.25 0.18 21.24
CA LEU A 87 -17.06 -0.68 20.39
C LEU A 87 -16.85 -0.38 18.91
N VAL A 88 -16.80 0.90 18.50
CA VAL A 88 -16.48 1.29 17.12
C VAL A 88 -15.13 0.70 16.71
N LEU A 89 -14.08 0.89 17.52
CA LEU A 89 -12.76 0.32 17.25
C LEU A 89 -12.77 -1.21 17.22
N ALA A 90 -13.44 -1.85 18.18
CA ALA A 90 -13.54 -3.31 18.24
C ALA A 90 -14.29 -3.89 17.03
N THR A 91 -15.34 -3.21 16.55
CA THR A 91 -16.07 -3.64 15.35
C THR A 91 -15.18 -3.61 14.12
N HIS A 92 -14.29 -2.62 14.00
CA HIS A 92 -13.28 -2.57 12.94
C HIS A 92 -12.23 -3.68 13.08
N ILE A 93 -11.75 -3.97 14.30
CA ILE A 93 -10.74 -5.03 14.52
C ILE A 93 -11.33 -6.42 14.24
N GLU A 94 -12.53 -6.72 14.75
CA GLU A 94 -13.17 -8.01 14.49
C GLU A 94 -13.48 -8.20 13.01
N TRP A 95 -13.86 -7.11 12.34
CA TRP A 95 -14.05 -7.11 10.90
C TRP A 95 -12.77 -7.52 10.16
N ASP A 96 -11.63 -6.89 10.50
CA ASP A 96 -10.32 -7.21 9.92
C ASP A 96 -9.90 -8.67 10.17
N ALA A 97 -10.16 -9.17 11.39
CA ALA A 97 -9.71 -10.50 11.80
C ALA A 97 -10.54 -11.64 11.19
N TYR A 98 -11.85 -11.43 11.00
CA TYR A 98 -12.79 -12.52 10.70
C TYR A 98 -13.63 -12.34 9.44
N GLY A 99 -13.63 -11.14 8.82
CA GLY A 99 -14.61 -10.72 7.81
C GLY A 99 -14.78 -11.65 6.61
N TYR A 100 -13.72 -12.35 6.18
CA TYR A 100 -13.80 -13.25 5.01
C TYR A 100 -14.08 -14.72 5.35
N ARG A 101 -13.87 -15.14 6.60
CA ARG A 101 -13.97 -16.56 7.00
C ARG A 101 -15.22 -16.86 7.79
N ASN A 102 -15.91 -15.84 8.28
CA ASN A 102 -17.01 -16.03 9.20
C ASN A 102 -18.34 -16.13 8.46
N ARG A 103 -19.17 -17.12 8.79
CA ARG A 103 -20.52 -17.29 8.23
C ARG A 103 -21.53 -16.24 8.73
N TYR A 104 -21.10 -15.33 9.61
CA TYR A 104 -21.97 -14.31 10.18
C TYR A 104 -21.78 -12.99 9.43
N PRO A 105 -22.84 -12.41 8.85
CA PRO A 105 -22.75 -11.16 8.09
C PRO A 105 -22.29 -9.97 8.95
N VAL A 106 -22.48 -10.05 10.27
CA VAL A 106 -22.14 -9.01 11.24
C VAL A 106 -21.43 -9.65 12.44
N PRO A 107 -20.12 -9.97 12.34
CA PRO A 107 -19.40 -10.74 13.36
C PRO A 107 -19.38 -10.04 14.73
N TRP A 108 -19.28 -8.71 14.71
CA TRP A 108 -19.21 -7.87 15.90
C TRP A 108 -20.50 -7.82 16.72
N ILE A 109 -21.62 -8.39 16.24
CA ILE A 109 -22.87 -8.45 17.02
C ILE A 109 -22.67 -9.20 18.35
N ARG A 110 -21.69 -10.11 18.40
CA ARG A 110 -21.28 -10.85 19.60
C ARG A 110 -20.76 -9.95 20.72
N LEU A 111 -20.22 -8.77 20.39
CA LEU A 111 -19.86 -7.76 21.40
C LEU A 111 -21.09 -7.33 22.22
N GLY A 112 -22.27 -7.32 21.60
CA GLY A 112 -23.54 -7.09 22.27
C GLY A 112 -24.03 -8.28 23.12
N HIS A 113 -23.35 -9.43 23.11
CA HIS A 113 -23.69 -10.58 23.95
C HIS A 113 -22.98 -10.55 25.31
N VAL A 114 -21.98 -9.68 25.49
CA VAL A 114 -21.23 -9.55 26.75
C VAL A 114 -22.15 -9.08 27.90
N CYS A 115 -22.90 -8.00 27.69
CA CYS A 115 -23.89 -7.51 28.65
C CYS A 115 -24.92 -6.58 27.99
N SER A 116 -26.03 -6.30 28.69
CA SER A 116 -27.09 -5.42 28.19
C SER A 116 -26.64 -3.97 27.97
N LYS A 117 -25.71 -3.45 28.78
CA LYS A 117 -25.16 -2.08 28.59
C LYS A 117 -24.42 -1.98 27.26
N MET A 118 -23.51 -2.90 26.97
CA MET A 118 -22.78 -2.93 25.69
C MET A 118 -23.72 -3.16 24.52
N ARG A 119 -24.70 -4.07 24.66
CA ARG A 119 -25.74 -4.28 23.64
C ARG A 119 -26.45 -2.98 23.31
N ASN A 120 -26.98 -2.29 24.31
CA ASN A 120 -27.75 -1.06 24.08
C ASN A 120 -26.90 0.03 23.42
N ILE A 121 -25.65 0.20 23.86
CA ILE A 121 -24.72 1.16 23.25
C ILE A 121 -24.42 0.77 21.80
N LEU A 122 -24.11 -0.51 21.53
CA LEU A 122 -23.84 -1.02 20.19
C LEU A 122 -25.04 -0.85 19.25
N LEU A 123 -26.22 -1.26 19.69
CA LEU A 123 -27.46 -1.15 18.92
C LEU A 123 -27.85 0.31 18.63
N ALA A 124 -27.48 1.26 19.50
CA ALA A 124 -27.70 2.70 19.31
C ALA A 124 -26.59 3.40 18.50
N THR A 125 -25.46 2.74 18.24
CA THR A 125 -24.32 3.33 17.54
C THR A 125 -24.52 3.24 16.03
N CYS A 126 -25.21 4.23 15.47
CA CYS A 126 -25.61 4.29 14.06
C CYS A 126 -24.44 4.11 13.07
N GLU A 127 -23.25 4.65 13.40
CA GLU A 127 -22.04 4.55 12.56
C GLU A 127 -21.58 3.10 12.33
N VAL A 128 -21.71 2.25 13.35
CA VAL A 128 -21.34 0.84 13.26
C VAL A 128 -22.26 0.12 12.28
N TRP A 129 -23.56 0.44 12.27
CA TRP A 129 -24.52 -0.09 11.30
C TRP A 129 -24.26 0.45 9.89
N ALA A 130 -23.99 1.75 9.76
CA ALA A 130 -23.67 2.39 8.49
C ALA A 130 -22.44 1.80 7.80
N SER A 131 -21.49 1.24 8.57
CA SER A 131 -20.30 0.57 8.04
C SER A 131 -20.55 -0.81 7.44
N VAL A 132 -21.72 -1.42 7.68
CA VAL A 132 -22.03 -2.81 7.28
C VAL A 132 -23.31 -2.95 6.44
N VAL A 133 -23.79 -1.88 5.82
CA VAL A 133 -25.05 -1.90 5.04
C VAL A 133 -25.03 -2.87 3.85
N CYS A 134 -23.84 -3.16 3.31
CA CYS A 134 -23.64 -4.14 2.23
C CYS A 134 -23.31 -5.56 2.73
N ALA A 135 -23.53 -5.86 4.02
CA ALA A 135 -23.26 -7.18 4.56
C ALA A 135 -24.05 -8.28 3.82
N PRO A 136 -23.39 -9.35 3.34
CA PRO A 136 -24.02 -10.41 2.57
C PRO A 136 -24.86 -11.29 3.50
N CYS A 137 -26.11 -10.90 3.70
CA CYS A 137 -27.05 -11.59 4.59
C CYS A 137 -28.06 -12.47 3.85
N GLY A 138 -28.09 -12.41 2.50
CA GLY A 138 -29.00 -13.18 1.65
C GLY A 138 -30.49 -12.89 1.87
N ARG A 139 -30.84 -11.91 2.71
CA ARG A 139 -32.21 -11.59 3.14
C ARG A 139 -32.41 -10.08 3.08
N ALA A 140 -33.34 -9.62 2.24
CA ALA A 140 -33.60 -8.20 2.05
C ALA A 140 -34.06 -7.50 3.33
N GLU A 141 -34.82 -8.18 4.20
CA GLU A 141 -35.33 -7.61 5.45
C GLU A 141 -34.20 -7.26 6.42
N PHE A 142 -33.11 -8.03 6.39
CA PHE A 142 -31.94 -7.75 7.22
C PHE A 142 -31.17 -6.52 6.73
N THR A 143 -31.04 -6.36 5.41
CA THR A 143 -30.48 -5.16 4.79
C THR A 143 -31.29 -3.92 5.20
N GLU A 144 -32.62 -3.96 5.10
CA GLU A 144 -33.50 -2.86 5.52
C GLU A 144 -33.34 -2.53 7.01
N GLU A 145 -33.25 -3.54 7.88
CA GLU A 145 -33.03 -3.33 9.31
C GLU A 145 -31.68 -2.65 9.60
N ILE A 146 -30.62 -2.98 8.85
CA ILE A 146 -29.33 -2.30 8.99
C ILE A 146 -29.45 -0.84 8.55
N TYR A 147 -30.09 -0.55 7.41
CA TYR A 147 -30.30 0.84 6.96
C TYR A 147 -31.11 1.65 7.97
N ARG A 148 -32.18 1.06 8.52
CA ARG A 148 -32.98 1.69 9.57
C ARG A 148 -32.14 2.03 10.80
N ARG A 149 -31.23 1.15 11.22
CA ARG A 149 -30.32 1.38 12.35
C ARG A 149 -29.17 2.34 12.05
N ALA A 150 -28.76 2.45 10.79
CA ALA A 150 -27.81 3.47 10.36
C ALA A 150 -28.39 4.89 10.52
N ALA A 151 -29.72 5.04 10.55
CA ALA A 151 -30.42 6.28 10.89
C ALA A 151 -29.90 7.53 10.15
N GLY A 152 -29.59 7.39 8.86
CA GLY A 152 -29.05 8.47 8.02
C GLY A 152 -27.57 8.81 8.25
N SER A 153 -26.86 8.05 9.08
CA SER A 153 -25.40 8.14 9.21
C SER A 153 -24.74 7.87 7.85
N PRO A 154 -23.64 8.57 7.49
CA PRO A 154 -22.95 8.35 6.24
C PRO A 154 -22.48 6.89 6.09
N LEU A 155 -22.79 6.30 4.93
CA LEU A 155 -22.69 4.86 4.71
C LEU A 155 -21.33 4.45 4.15
N THR A 156 -20.93 3.20 4.44
CA THR A 156 -19.85 2.50 3.73
C THR A 156 -20.49 1.49 2.80
N LEU A 157 -20.51 1.78 1.50
CA LEU A 157 -20.97 0.87 0.46
C LEU A 157 -19.78 0.08 -0.07
N SER A 158 -19.81 -1.23 0.05
CA SER A 158 -18.69 -2.09 -0.33
C SER A 158 -19.23 -3.35 -1.02
N LEU A 159 -18.96 -3.47 -2.32
CA LEU A 159 -19.49 -4.47 -3.23
C LEU A 159 -18.32 -5.18 -3.90
N VAL A 160 -17.83 -6.28 -3.31
CA VAL A 160 -16.64 -7.01 -3.78
C VAL A 160 -17.00 -8.42 -4.21
N ASP A 161 -16.36 -8.91 -5.27
CA ASP A 161 -16.57 -10.26 -5.79
C ASP A 161 -15.76 -11.33 -5.01
N GLU A 162 -16.40 -12.46 -4.73
CA GLU A 162 -15.87 -13.61 -3.99
C GLU A 162 -14.67 -14.25 -4.67
N ALA A 163 -14.72 -14.30 -6.01
CA ALA A 163 -13.70 -14.95 -6.81
C ALA A 163 -12.34 -14.23 -6.73
N ARG A 164 -12.32 -12.92 -6.43
CA ARG A 164 -11.11 -12.10 -6.50
C ARG A 164 -10.18 -12.27 -5.30
N ASN A 165 -10.77 -12.39 -4.11
CA ASN A 165 -10.03 -12.46 -2.84
C ASN A 165 -9.08 -13.65 -2.73
N LYS A 166 -9.31 -14.73 -3.48
CA LYS A 166 -8.41 -15.89 -3.50
C LYS A 166 -7.11 -15.64 -4.27
N ARG A 167 -7.13 -14.78 -5.30
CA ARG A 167 -5.99 -14.57 -6.19
C ARG A 167 -5.09 -13.42 -5.77
N ASP A 168 -5.66 -12.29 -5.36
CA ASP A 168 -4.87 -11.08 -5.09
C ASP A 168 -3.98 -11.19 -3.84
N ASN A 169 -4.28 -12.12 -2.92
CA ASN A 169 -3.36 -12.51 -1.85
C ASN A 169 -1.97 -12.93 -2.36
N ARG A 170 -1.83 -13.39 -3.62
CA ARG A 170 -0.54 -13.71 -4.23
C ARG A 170 0.23 -12.49 -4.74
N ARG A 171 -0.45 -11.37 -5.03
CA ARG A 171 0.17 -10.14 -5.57
C ARG A 171 0.48 -9.11 -4.50
N GLY A 172 0.29 -9.45 -3.21
CA GLY A 172 0.49 -8.52 -2.10
C GLY A 172 -0.57 -7.41 -2.02
N TRP A 173 -1.56 -7.40 -2.92
CA TRP A 173 -2.72 -6.52 -2.80
C TRP A 173 -3.61 -7.05 -1.68
N ARG A 174 -3.72 -6.26 -0.61
CA ARG A 174 -4.70 -6.50 0.44
C ARG A 174 -5.91 -5.64 0.09
N PRO A 175 -7.10 -6.21 -0.17
CA PRO A 175 -8.31 -5.41 -0.33
C PRO A 175 -8.44 -4.45 0.85
N PRO A 176 -9.10 -3.29 0.67
CA PRO A 176 -9.45 -2.44 1.79
C PRO A 176 -10.10 -3.30 2.88
N LYS A 177 -9.74 -3.00 4.11
CA LYS A 177 -10.13 -3.72 5.33
C LYS A 177 -11.64 -4.08 5.40
N TYR A 178 -12.50 -3.33 4.70
CA TYR A 178 -13.97 -3.39 4.77
C TYR A 178 -14.67 -4.03 3.55
N SER A 179 -14.05 -4.99 2.87
CA SER A 179 -14.61 -5.55 1.62
C SER A 179 -15.64 -6.69 1.87
N PHE A 180 -16.86 -6.56 1.33
CA PHE A 180 -17.92 -7.59 1.42
C PHE A 180 -17.99 -8.41 0.16
N VAL A 181 -18.15 -9.70 0.35
CA VAL A 181 -18.21 -10.64 -0.74
C VAL A 181 -19.65 -10.90 -1.18
N LEU A 182 -19.96 -10.64 -2.45
CA LEU A 182 -21.31 -10.81 -3.00
C LEU A 182 -21.59 -12.27 -3.41
N PRO A 183 -22.56 -12.97 -2.79
CA PRO A 183 -23.05 -14.24 -3.30
C PRO A 183 -23.71 -14.09 -4.68
N GLY A 184 -23.83 -15.18 -5.45
CA GLY A 184 -24.39 -15.18 -6.82
C GLY A 184 -25.81 -14.58 -6.97
N ASN A 185 -26.56 -14.41 -5.88
CA ASN A 185 -27.91 -13.81 -5.87
C ASN A 185 -27.94 -12.40 -5.22
N SER A 186 -26.88 -11.62 -5.34
CA SER A 186 -26.73 -10.30 -4.66
C SER A 186 -27.44 -9.12 -5.33
N HIS A 187 -28.38 -9.36 -6.26
CA HIS A 187 -29.05 -8.27 -7.00
C HIS A 187 -29.73 -7.27 -6.05
N HIS A 188 -30.38 -7.74 -4.98
CA HIS A 188 -31.03 -6.87 -4.00
C HIS A 188 -30.04 -5.96 -3.25
N ILE A 189 -28.83 -6.46 -2.91
CA ILE A 189 -27.78 -5.67 -2.26
C ILE A 189 -27.28 -4.59 -3.21
N ILE A 190 -27.07 -4.93 -4.48
CA ILE A 190 -26.61 -3.99 -5.51
C ILE A 190 -27.68 -2.90 -5.74
N GLN A 191 -28.94 -3.28 -5.86
CA GLN A 191 -30.05 -2.35 -6.05
C GLN A 191 -30.24 -1.43 -4.84
N SER A 192 -30.15 -1.98 -3.63
CA SER A 192 -30.18 -1.21 -2.39
C SER A 192 -29.00 -0.23 -2.30
N ALA A 193 -27.77 -0.70 -2.56
CA ALA A 193 -26.60 0.16 -2.60
C ALA A 193 -26.75 1.31 -3.63
N ALA A 194 -27.29 1.02 -4.81
CA ALA A 194 -27.57 2.03 -5.84
C ALA A 194 -28.55 3.11 -5.34
N ALA A 195 -29.61 2.71 -4.62
CA ALA A 195 -30.59 3.63 -4.07
C ALA A 195 -30.01 4.57 -2.99
N HIS A 196 -28.98 4.12 -2.28
CA HIS A 196 -28.37 4.83 -1.15
C HIS A 196 -27.02 5.52 -1.45
N LEU A 197 -26.59 5.56 -2.73
CA LEU A 197 -25.32 6.16 -3.16
C LEU A 197 -25.07 7.58 -2.60
N LYS A 198 -26.10 8.43 -2.55
CA LYS A 198 -25.99 9.83 -2.06
C LYS A 198 -25.65 9.94 -0.57
N GLN A 199 -25.95 8.91 0.22
CA GLN A 199 -25.65 8.86 1.65
C GLN A 199 -24.27 8.27 1.92
N ALA A 200 -23.57 7.77 0.91
CA ALA A 200 -22.29 7.12 1.09
C ALA A 200 -21.17 8.13 1.41
N ARG A 201 -20.38 7.80 2.44
CA ARG A 201 -19.07 8.39 2.73
C ARG A 201 -17.96 7.63 2.02
N LEU A 202 -18.09 6.31 1.93
CA LEU A 202 -17.15 5.43 1.25
C LEU A 202 -17.92 4.56 0.26
N ILE A 203 -17.44 4.51 -0.98
CA ILE A 203 -17.95 3.59 -2.01
C ILE A 203 -16.76 2.77 -2.53
N LEU A 204 -16.83 1.45 -2.37
CA LEU A 204 -15.87 0.49 -2.88
C LEU A 204 -16.60 -0.53 -3.74
N VAL A 205 -16.31 -0.58 -5.03
CA VAL A 205 -17.00 -1.48 -5.97
C VAL A 205 -15.93 -2.25 -6.73
N VAL A 206 -15.66 -3.46 -6.27
CA VAL A 206 -14.65 -4.38 -6.81
C VAL A 206 -15.37 -5.64 -7.34
N SER A 207 -16.40 -5.39 -8.12
CA SER A 207 -17.19 -6.43 -8.80
C SER A 207 -17.65 -5.83 -10.13
N PRO A 208 -17.15 -6.33 -11.28
CA PRO A 208 -17.57 -5.85 -12.60
C PRO A 208 -19.09 -5.94 -12.81
N MET A 209 -19.72 -6.98 -12.25
CA MET A 209 -21.17 -7.15 -12.25
C MET A 209 -21.86 -6.04 -11.45
N ALA A 210 -21.47 -5.83 -10.19
CA ALA A 210 -22.07 -4.76 -9.39
C ALA A 210 -21.87 -3.39 -10.07
N LEU A 211 -20.68 -3.16 -10.59
CA LEU A 211 -20.32 -1.91 -11.25
C LEU A 211 -21.19 -1.64 -12.49
N SER A 212 -21.44 -2.65 -13.34
CA SER A 212 -22.30 -2.47 -14.53
C SER A 212 -23.74 -2.11 -14.16
N HIS A 213 -24.26 -2.63 -13.03
CA HIS A 213 -25.59 -2.31 -12.54
C HIS A 213 -25.69 -0.89 -11.95
N ILE A 214 -24.71 -0.47 -11.15
CA ILE A 214 -24.74 0.85 -10.48
C ILE A 214 -24.19 1.99 -11.36
N ALA A 215 -23.50 1.66 -12.45
CA ALA A 215 -22.86 2.58 -13.38
C ALA A 215 -23.74 3.79 -13.75
N SER A 216 -24.98 3.50 -14.12
CA SER A 216 -25.96 4.50 -14.53
C SER A 216 -26.38 5.45 -13.41
N ALA A 217 -26.26 5.02 -12.15
CA ALA A 217 -26.66 5.79 -10.98
C ALA A 217 -25.64 6.84 -10.55
N PHE A 218 -24.44 6.88 -11.17
CA PHE A 218 -23.45 7.92 -10.89
C PHE A 218 -23.65 9.21 -11.70
N GLY A 219 -24.18 9.13 -12.93
CA GLY A 219 -24.19 10.27 -13.86
C GLY A 219 -24.88 11.52 -13.30
N GLY A 220 -24.13 12.63 -13.16
CA GLY A 220 -24.63 13.91 -12.66
C GLY A 220 -25.07 13.92 -11.18
N VAL A 221 -24.72 12.91 -10.40
CA VAL A 221 -25.13 12.82 -9.00
C VAL A 221 -24.26 13.70 -8.10
N HIS A 222 -24.91 14.37 -7.15
CA HIS A 222 -24.26 15.10 -6.07
C HIS A 222 -24.11 14.20 -4.84
N PHE A 223 -22.87 14.04 -4.39
CA PHE A 223 -22.45 13.23 -3.25
C PHE A 223 -21.95 14.12 -2.10
N PRO A 224 -22.83 14.53 -1.17
CA PRO A 224 -22.48 15.49 -0.11
C PRO A 224 -21.53 14.92 0.96
N TYR A 225 -21.51 13.60 1.14
CA TYR A 225 -20.73 12.92 2.20
C TYR A 225 -19.53 12.13 1.68
N LEU A 226 -19.42 11.93 0.37
CA LEU A 226 -18.45 11.01 -0.22
C LEU A 226 -17.02 11.54 -0.03
N GLU A 227 -16.22 10.79 0.70
CA GLU A 227 -14.81 11.06 1.00
C GLU A 227 -13.89 10.13 0.21
N HIS A 228 -14.33 8.88 -0.05
CA HIS A 228 -13.54 7.87 -0.75
C HIS A 228 -14.39 7.14 -1.78
N LEU A 229 -13.96 7.14 -3.04
CA LEU A 229 -14.53 6.36 -4.14
C LEU A 229 -13.47 5.46 -4.77
N GLU A 230 -13.69 4.16 -4.75
CA GLU A 230 -12.88 3.15 -5.42
C GLU A 230 -13.76 2.29 -6.32
N LEU A 231 -13.50 2.34 -7.64
CA LEU A 231 -14.20 1.56 -8.65
C LEU A 231 -13.17 0.68 -9.37
N ASP A 232 -13.38 -0.63 -9.33
CA ASP A 232 -12.48 -1.59 -9.93
C ASP A 232 -13.25 -2.58 -10.80
N ASN A 233 -13.05 -2.42 -12.10
CA ASN A 233 -13.66 -3.22 -13.16
C ASN A 233 -12.69 -4.25 -13.76
N THR A 234 -11.53 -4.55 -13.13
CA THR A 234 -10.69 -5.63 -13.66
C THR A 234 -11.52 -6.92 -13.67
N ARG A 235 -11.65 -7.57 -14.82
CA ARG A 235 -12.25 -8.90 -14.88
C ARG A 235 -11.26 -9.92 -14.36
N ILE A 236 -11.75 -10.85 -13.55
CA ILE A 236 -11.01 -12.05 -13.19
C ILE A 236 -11.05 -12.94 -14.44
N GLU A 237 -9.94 -13.06 -15.17
CA GLU A 237 -9.84 -14.05 -16.25
C GLU A 237 -10.17 -15.43 -15.65
N PRO A 238 -11.15 -16.19 -16.17
CA PRO A 238 -11.46 -17.52 -15.65
C PRO A 238 -10.19 -18.38 -15.71
N GLU A 239 -9.77 -18.93 -14.56
CA GLU A 239 -8.38 -19.40 -14.39
C GLU A 239 -8.03 -20.55 -15.33
N HIS A 240 -8.98 -21.34 -15.78
CA HIS A 240 -8.68 -22.59 -16.50
C HIS A 240 -9.65 -22.83 -17.66
N GLY A 241 -9.11 -22.83 -18.88
CA GLY A 241 -9.45 -23.91 -19.81
C GLY A 241 -10.37 -23.60 -20.99
N SER A 242 -10.91 -22.39 -21.17
CA SER A 242 -11.54 -22.08 -22.46
C SER A 242 -10.46 -21.74 -23.49
N MET A 243 -9.80 -22.77 -24.03
CA MET A 243 -8.85 -22.64 -25.16
C MET A 243 -9.49 -22.05 -26.43
N PHE A 244 -10.82 -21.88 -26.47
CA PHE A 244 -11.55 -21.46 -27.67
C PHE A 244 -12.49 -20.26 -27.47
N GLY A 245 -12.50 -19.63 -26.30
CA GLY A 245 -13.27 -18.40 -26.09
C GLY A 245 -12.41 -17.18 -26.38
N GLY A 246 -12.63 -16.53 -27.53
CA GLY A 246 -11.98 -15.26 -27.85
C GLY A 246 -12.03 -14.31 -26.65
N ARG A 247 -10.89 -13.66 -26.35
CA ARG A 247 -10.82 -12.58 -25.36
C ARG A 247 -11.96 -11.62 -25.66
N THR A 248 -13.04 -11.69 -24.89
CA THR A 248 -14.08 -10.66 -24.95
C THR A 248 -13.37 -9.37 -24.60
N GLU A 249 -13.26 -8.46 -25.58
CA GLU A 249 -12.58 -7.17 -25.44
C GLU A 249 -12.99 -6.57 -24.10
N GLN A 250 -11.99 -6.26 -23.27
CA GLN A 250 -12.22 -5.76 -21.93
C GLN A 250 -12.47 -4.26 -22.03
N SER A 251 -13.65 -3.91 -22.54
CA SER A 251 -13.99 -2.51 -22.71
C SER A 251 -14.00 -1.83 -21.34
N VAL A 252 -13.12 -0.83 -21.19
CA VAL A 252 -13.13 0.11 -20.06
C VAL A 252 -14.56 0.56 -19.85
N LEU A 253 -15.08 0.40 -18.63
CA LEU A 253 -16.42 0.84 -18.32
C LEU A 253 -16.41 2.36 -18.22
N ILE A 254 -16.71 3.00 -19.35
CA ILE A 254 -17.01 4.42 -19.39
C ILE A 254 -18.48 4.57 -19.03
N LEU A 255 -18.73 5.16 -17.86
CA LEU A 255 -20.10 5.40 -17.40
C LEU A 255 -20.87 6.25 -18.45
N PRO A 256 -22.14 5.94 -18.71
CA PRO A 256 -22.74 6.06 -20.03
C PRO A 256 -22.80 7.48 -20.60
N LYS A 257 -22.46 7.57 -21.89
CA LYS A 257 -22.40 8.75 -22.78
C LYS A 257 -23.65 9.64 -22.83
N GLY A 258 -24.76 9.25 -22.18
CA GLY A 258 -26.06 9.95 -22.24
C GLY A 258 -26.24 11.06 -21.19
N LYS A 259 -25.40 11.11 -20.15
CA LYS A 259 -25.38 12.17 -19.13
C LYS A 259 -23.94 12.40 -18.67
N ASN A 260 -23.11 12.98 -19.54
CA ASN A 260 -21.70 13.32 -19.24
C ASN A 260 -21.55 14.41 -18.15
N SER A 261 -22.57 14.64 -17.33
CA SER A 261 -22.46 15.51 -16.18
C SER A 261 -21.53 14.84 -15.16
N PRO A 262 -20.42 15.50 -14.79
CA PRO A 262 -19.51 14.96 -13.80
C PRO A 262 -20.22 14.75 -12.46
N ILE A 263 -19.79 13.75 -11.69
CA ILE A 263 -20.23 13.67 -10.29
C ILE A 263 -19.71 14.87 -9.52
N ARG A 264 -20.54 15.39 -8.62
CA ARG A 264 -20.15 16.48 -7.73
C ARG A 264 -19.93 15.91 -6.34
N ALA A 265 -18.67 15.85 -5.91
CA ALA A 265 -18.31 15.26 -4.63
C ALA A 265 -17.32 16.18 -3.92
N SER A 266 -17.83 17.21 -3.26
CA SER A 266 -17.00 18.26 -2.66
C SER A 266 -16.15 17.76 -1.49
N ARG A 267 -16.48 16.62 -0.86
CA ARG A 267 -15.69 16.02 0.24
C ARG A 267 -14.73 14.92 -0.24
N LEU A 268 -14.76 14.56 -1.52
CA LEU A 268 -13.98 13.47 -2.06
C LEU A 268 -12.49 13.82 -1.95
N SER A 269 -11.76 13.01 -1.19
CA SER A 269 -10.32 13.17 -0.93
C SER A 269 -9.50 12.06 -1.59
N ILE A 270 -10.07 10.86 -1.74
CA ILE A 270 -9.42 9.71 -2.37
C ILE A 270 -10.30 9.17 -3.50
N LEU A 271 -9.76 9.15 -4.72
CA LEU A 271 -10.42 8.56 -5.90
C LEU A 271 -9.50 7.53 -6.54
N ARG A 272 -9.98 6.31 -6.69
CA ARG A 272 -9.26 5.19 -7.30
C ARG A 272 -10.12 4.53 -8.35
N LEU A 273 -9.63 4.49 -9.57
CA LEU A 273 -10.36 3.99 -10.72
C LEU A 273 -9.49 2.96 -11.43
N CYS A 274 -9.93 1.71 -11.48
CA CYS A 274 -9.26 0.63 -12.20
C CYS A 274 -10.20 0.10 -13.29
N HIS A 275 -9.82 0.25 -14.57
CA HIS A 275 -10.56 -0.17 -15.75
C HIS A 275 -11.98 0.43 -15.84
N ALA A 276 -12.16 1.58 -15.19
CA ALA A 276 -13.38 2.35 -15.14
C ALA A 276 -13.03 3.84 -15.22
N PHE A 277 -13.91 4.64 -15.81
CA PHE A 277 -13.78 6.09 -15.78
C PHE A 277 -15.12 6.76 -15.57
N ILE A 278 -15.11 7.77 -14.71
CA ILE A 278 -16.26 8.57 -14.31
C ILE A 278 -15.80 10.03 -14.24
N PRO A 279 -16.38 10.95 -15.02
CA PRO A 279 -16.06 12.37 -14.91
C PRO A 279 -16.46 12.90 -13.53
N PHE A 280 -15.62 13.75 -12.93
CA PHE A 280 -15.81 14.21 -11.55
C PHE A 280 -15.43 15.68 -11.35
N GLU A 281 -16.09 16.30 -10.36
CA GLU A 281 -15.80 17.63 -9.83
C GLU A 281 -15.51 17.47 -8.32
N ALA A 282 -14.22 17.44 -7.97
CA ALA A 282 -13.74 17.11 -6.64
C ALA A 282 -12.61 18.07 -6.20
N VAL A 283 -13.01 19.25 -5.73
CA VAL A 283 -12.08 20.33 -5.31
C VAL A 283 -11.19 19.98 -4.11
N ASN A 284 -11.60 18.98 -3.31
CA ASN A 284 -10.85 18.51 -2.15
C ASN A 284 -10.06 17.22 -2.40
N LEU A 285 -9.93 16.81 -3.66
CA LEU A 285 -9.22 15.59 -4.01
C LEU A 285 -7.73 15.72 -3.67
N THR A 286 -7.23 14.80 -2.83
CA THR A 286 -5.83 14.73 -2.40
C THR A 286 -5.09 13.56 -3.01
N GLU A 287 -5.77 12.46 -3.33
CA GLU A 287 -5.21 11.28 -3.96
C GLU A 287 -6.08 10.86 -5.14
N PHE A 288 -5.45 10.71 -6.30
CA PHE A 288 -6.10 10.20 -7.49
C PHE A 288 -5.25 9.11 -8.12
N SER A 289 -5.86 7.95 -8.35
CA SER A 289 -5.24 6.84 -9.07
C SER A 289 -6.15 6.37 -10.20
N LEU A 290 -5.61 6.25 -11.40
CA LEU A 290 -6.28 5.75 -12.59
C LEU A 290 -5.43 4.64 -13.21
N PHE A 291 -6.00 3.44 -13.30
CA PHE A 291 -5.39 2.27 -13.94
C PHE A 291 -6.27 1.88 -15.12
N LEU A 292 -5.70 1.89 -16.32
CA LEU A 292 -6.40 1.59 -17.56
C LEU A 292 -5.68 0.44 -18.27
N GLU A 293 -6.45 -0.46 -18.88
CA GLU A 293 -5.90 -1.36 -19.88
C GLU A 293 -6.10 -0.74 -21.25
N GLU A 294 -7.33 -0.60 -21.75
CA GLU A 294 -7.54 -0.15 -23.12
C GLU A 294 -7.52 1.38 -23.31
N ASP A 295 -6.97 1.81 -24.44
CA ASP A 295 -7.02 3.21 -24.87
C ASP A 295 -8.43 3.56 -25.38
N ASN A 296 -9.07 4.47 -24.65
CA ASN A 296 -10.30 5.11 -25.11
C ASN A 296 -10.11 6.63 -25.03
N GLY A 297 -9.30 7.20 -25.93
CA GLY A 297 -9.00 8.63 -25.97
C GLY A 297 -10.21 9.59 -25.93
N ALA A 298 -11.44 9.09 -26.05
CA ALA A 298 -12.67 9.83 -25.79
C ALA A 298 -12.76 10.48 -24.40
N PHE A 299 -12.10 9.96 -23.36
CA PHE A 299 -12.15 10.55 -22.01
C PHE A 299 -10.95 11.44 -21.67
N ALA A 300 -9.93 11.54 -22.51
CA ALA A 300 -8.70 12.29 -22.20
C ALA A 300 -8.96 13.77 -21.89
N SER A 301 -9.80 14.42 -22.71
CA SER A 301 -10.20 15.82 -22.47
C SER A 301 -10.93 15.98 -21.14
N GLN A 302 -11.87 15.07 -20.83
CA GLN A 302 -12.64 15.08 -19.59
C GLN A 302 -11.74 14.85 -18.38
N LEU A 303 -10.79 13.91 -18.47
CA LEU A 303 -9.81 13.67 -17.42
C LEU A 303 -9.00 14.94 -17.13
N PHE A 304 -8.57 15.65 -18.17
CA PHE A 304 -7.81 16.90 -18.01
C PHE A 304 -8.64 18.00 -17.38
N ASP A 305 -9.91 18.13 -17.75
CA ASP A 305 -10.83 19.06 -17.11
C ASP A 305 -11.04 18.73 -15.63
N CYS A 306 -11.16 17.44 -15.29
CA CYS A 306 -11.24 16.99 -13.90
C CYS A 306 -9.97 17.37 -13.13
N LEU A 307 -8.78 17.04 -13.66
CA LEU A 307 -7.49 17.32 -13.02
C LEU A 307 -7.24 18.82 -12.80
N ARG A 308 -7.68 19.69 -13.73
CA ARG A 308 -7.57 21.15 -13.58
C ARG A 308 -8.32 21.67 -12.36
N SER A 309 -9.37 20.99 -11.91
CA SER A 309 -10.13 21.37 -10.71
C SER A 309 -9.45 20.92 -9.40
N CYS A 310 -8.48 20.02 -9.46
CA CYS A 310 -7.88 19.35 -8.29
C CYS A 310 -6.63 20.06 -7.77
N THR A 311 -6.76 21.33 -7.35
CA THR A 311 -5.61 22.14 -6.88
C THR A 311 -4.99 21.63 -5.56
N LYS A 312 -5.71 20.80 -4.80
CA LYS A 312 -5.26 20.16 -3.56
C LYS A 312 -4.65 18.77 -3.78
N LEU A 313 -4.54 18.31 -5.02
CA LEU A 313 -4.03 16.98 -5.33
C LEU A 313 -2.57 16.84 -4.89
N ARG A 314 -2.29 15.84 -4.04
CA ARG A 314 -0.96 15.55 -3.48
C ARG A 314 -0.34 14.32 -4.12
N SER A 315 -1.16 13.34 -4.50
CA SER A 315 -0.72 12.09 -5.11
C SER A 315 -1.52 11.85 -6.38
N LEU A 316 -0.83 11.69 -7.52
CA LEU A 316 -1.41 11.38 -8.82
C LEU A 316 -0.74 10.12 -9.37
N ASN A 317 -1.50 9.05 -9.56
CA ASN A 317 -1.00 7.80 -10.15
C ASN A 317 -1.78 7.49 -11.43
N LEU A 318 -1.12 7.47 -12.57
CA LEU A 318 -1.72 7.17 -13.87
C LEU A 318 -0.97 5.99 -14.48
N HIS A 319 -1.65 4.85 -14.60
CA HIS A 319 -1.09 3.62 -15.14
C HIS A 319 -1.91 3.15 -16.33
N ASN A 320 -1.22 2.83 -17.41
CA ASN A 320 -1.80 2.28 -18.62
C ASN A 320 -1.08 0.99 -18.98
N ARG A 321 -1.83 -0.05 -19.38
CA ARG A 321 -1.26 -1.38 -19.65
C ARG A 321 -1.44 -1.86 -21.09
N ASP A 322 -2.30 -1.24 -21.91
CA ASP A 322 -2.41 -1.62 -23.33
C ASP A 322 -1.56 -0.69 -24.19
N TYR A 323 -0.67 -1.33 -24.95
CA TYR A 323 0.35 -0.71 -25.78
C TYR A 323 0.05 -0.87 -27.27
N SER A 324 -1.01 -1.60 -27.62
CA SER A 324 -1.22 -2.06 -28.99
C SER A 324 -1.80 -1.00 -29.93
N ARG A 325 -2.36 0.09 -29.42
CA ARG A 325 -3.06 1.10 -30.23
C ARG A 325 -2.46 2.50 -30.07
N PRO A 326 -2.14 3.19 -31.18
CA PRO A 326 -1.74 4.60 -31.15
C PRO A 326 -2.92 5.46 -30.69
N LEU A 327 -2.62 6.56 -29.99
CA LEU A 327 -3.65 7.34 -29.33
C LEU A 327 -4.52 8.13 -30.29
N PRO A 328 -5.83 8.26 -29.98
CA PRO A 328 -6.73 9.16 -30.71
C PRO A 328 -6.28 10.64 -30.69
N TRP A 329 -5.53 11.08 -29.67
CA TRP A 329 -5.11 12.48 -29.58
C TRP A 329 -3.91 12.84 -30.48
N GLN A 330 -3.20 11.86 -31.04
CA GLN A 330 -2.11 12.09 -32.00
C GLN A 330 -2.67 12.32 -33.40
N THR A 331 -3.84 11.73 -33.69
CA THR A 331 -4.54 11.85 -34.96
C THR A 331 -5.56 12.99 -34.98
N ALA A 332 -5.86 13.60 -33.83
CA ALA A 332 -6.71 14.79 -33.76
C ALA A 332 -6.05 15.95 -34.54
N PRO A 333 -6.61 16.39 -35.68
CA PRO A 333 -5.95 17.28 -36.64
C PRO A 333 -5.76 18.73 -36.15
N SER A 334 -6.22 19.04 -34.94
CA SER A 334 -6.02 20.31 -34.27
C SER A 334 -5.68 19.99 -32.83
N ARG A 335 -4.41 20.14 -32.44
CA ARG A 335 -4.03 20.19 -31.02
C ARG A 335 -4.88 21.32 -30.42
N PRO A 336 -5.88 21.03 -29.57
CA PRO A 336 -6.55 22.10 -28.85
C PRO A 336 -5.45 22.84 -28.10
N GLU A 337 -5.55 24.16 -27.95
CA GLU A 337 -4.67 24.92 -27.06
C GLU A 337 -4.89 24.41 -25.64
N LEU A 338 -4.20 23.32 -25.29
CA LEU A 338 -4.37 22.62 -24.04
C LEU A 338 -3.73 23.50 -22.99
N ARG A 339 -4.59 24.24 -22.27
CA ARG A 339 -4.18 24.96 -21.09
C ARG A 339 -3.45 24.00 -20.15
N PRO A 340 -2.18 24.27 -19.77
CA PRO A 340 -1.41 23.41 -18.89
C PRO A 340 -2.18 23.13 -17.59
N ILE A 341 -2.11 21.89 -17.12
CA ILE A 341 -2.72 21.44 -15.87
C ILE A 341 -1.78 21.85 -14.72
N ALA A 342 -2.16 22.86 -13.95
CA ALA A 342 -1.40 23.29 -12.79
C ALA A 342 -1.78 22.47 -11.55
N LEU A 343 -0.82 21.72 -11.00
CA LEU A 343 -1.00 20.90 -9.80
C LEU A 343 -0.05 21.38 -8.67
N PRO A 344 -0.30 22.56 -8.06
CA PRO A 344 0.65 23.20 -7.16
C PRO A 344 0.89 22.42 -5.85
N SER A 345 -0.07 21.61 -5.42
CA SER A 345 0.03 20.80 -4.19
C SER A 345 0.65 19.42 -4.41
N LEU A 346 1.02 19.08 -5.65
CA LEU A 346 1.48 17.74 -6.00
C LEU A 346 2.81 17.43 -5.29
N ARG A 347 2.83 16.30 -4.58
CA ARG A 347 4.00 15.78 -3.86
C ARG A 347 4.49 14.48 -4.46
N ARG A 348 3.60 13.70 -5.06
CA ARG A 348 3.90 12.42 -5.69
C ARG A 348 3.19 12.31 -7.03
N LEU A 349 3.94 11.99 -8.07
CA LEU A 349 3.44 11.73 -9.41
C LEU A 349 3.97 10.37 -9.85
N GLU A 350 3.09 9.43 -10.18
CA GLU A 350 3.45 8.12 -10.71
C GLU A 350 2.80 7.96 -12.08
N LEU A 351 3.62 7.82 -13.12
CA LEU A 351 3.17 7.65 -14.50
C LEU A 351 3.72 6.33 -15.02
N THR A 352 2.86 5.48 -15.57
CA THR A 352 3.24 4.24 -16.24
C THR A 352 2.55 4.17 -17.58
N ASP A 353 3.31 4.30 -18.67
CA ASP A 353 2.75 4.25 -20.02
C ASP A 353 3.85 4.04 -21.08
N THR A 354 3.48 4.12 -22.37
CA THR A 354 4.44 4.18 -23.47
C THR A 354 5.10 5.56 -23.57
N CYS A 355 6.25 5.59 -24.24
CA CYS A 355 7.13 6.75 -24.35
C CYS A 355 6.41 8.04 -24.77
N ASP A 356 5.71 7.99 -25.90
CA ASP A 356 5.08 9.17 -26.51
C ASP A 356 3.98 9.75 -25.62
N ARG A 357 3.23 8.88 -24.92
CA ARG A 357 2.13 9.31 -24.04
C ARG A 357 2.69 9.98 -22.79
N LEU A 358 3.77 9.43 -22.23
CA LEU A 358 4.44 10.02 -21.07
C LEU A 358 4.97 11.42 -21.41
N VAL A 359 5.65 11.59 -22.54
CA VAL A 359 6.18 12.89 -22.98
C VAL A 359 5.05 13.89 -23.24
N TRP A 360 3.99 13.44 -23.93
CA TRP A 360 2.83 14.28 -24.19
C TRP A 360 2.12 14.71 -22.89
N LEU A 361 1.85 13.76 -21.99
CA LEU A 361 1.19 14.01 -20.72
C LEU A 361 2.03 14.94 -19.85
N TRP A 362 3.35 14.74 -19.85
CA TRP A 362 4.30 15.63 -19.19
C TRP A 362 4.21 17.06 -19.71
N SER A 363 4.16 17.25 -21.04
CA SER A 363 4.01 18.58 -21.65
C SER A 363 2.68 19.27 -21.31
N ALA A 364 1.65 18.50 -20.97
CA ALA A 364 0.34 19.01 -20.58
C ALA A 364 0.24 19.39 -19.09
N MET A 365 1.23 19.05 -18.26
CA MET A 365 1.20 19.25 -16.81
C MET A 365 2.31 20.19 -16.35
N SER A 366 2.00 21.04 -15.36
CA SER A 366 3.00 21.78 -14.59
C SER A 366 3.17 21.08 -13.25
N VAL A 367 4.29 20.37 -13.11
CA VAL A 367 4.65 19.59 -11.93
C VAL A 367 5.51 20.43 -11.01
N SER A 368 5.17 20.45 -9.72
CA SER A 368 5.97 21.15 -8.71
C SER A 368 7.37 20.54 -8.63
N PRO A 369 8.46 21.33 -8.62
CA PRO A 369 9.83 20.83 -8.49
C PRO A 369 10.08 20.05 -7.19
N LYS A 370 9.21 20.25 -6.18
CA LYS A 370 9.25 19.54 -4.90
C LYS A 370 8.57 18.17 -4.93
N ALA A 371 7.90 17.82 -6.03
CA ALA A 371 7.24 16.53 -6.18
C ALA A 371 8.26 15.43 -6.49
N THR A 372 8.06 14.26 -5.87
CA THR A 372 8.73 13.03 -6.28
C THR A 372 8.00 12.45 -7.49
N VAL A 373 8.74 12.26 -8.59
CA VAL A 373 8.19 11.76 -9.85
C VAL A 373 8.68 10.33 -10.07
N PHE A 374 7.75 9.41 -10.35
CA PHE A 374 7.99 8.03 -10.72
C PHE A 374 7.49 7.83 -12.15
N ILE A 375 8.39 7.49 -13.07
CA ILE A 375 8.08 7.21 -14.47
C ILE A 375 8.42 5.74 -14.73
N THR A 376 7.45 4.97 -15.19
CA THR A 376 7.68 3.61 -15.70
C THR A 376 7.33 3.60 -17.17
N GLN A 377 8.35 3.62 -18.01
CA GLN A 377 8.20 3.55 -19.46
C GLN A 377 8.13 2.10 -19.91
N GLN A 378 7.06 1.75 -20.62
CA GLN A 378 6.86 0.44 -21.21
C GLN A 378 7.15 0.48 -22.72
N SER A 379 7.74 -0.61 -23.23
CA SER A 379 7.98 -0.80 -24.66
C SER A 379 6.71 -1.33 -25.31
N ALA A 380 6.14 -0.59 -26.27
CA ALA A 380 5.00 -1.06 -27.08
C ALA A 380 5.46 -2.08 -28.13
N GLU A 381 6.64 -1.84 -28.69
CA GLU A 381 7.25 -2.65 -29.74
C GLU A 381 8.59 -3.23 -29.25
N GLN A 382 8.96 -4.40 -29.74
CA GLN A 382 10.27 -5.00 -29.46
C GLN A 382 11.42 -4.26 -30.17
N SER A 383 11.11 -3.36 -31.12
CA SER A 383 12.05 -2.69 -32.01
C SER A 383 12.64 -1.38 -31.46
N THR A 384 12.06 -0.77 -30.42
CA THR A 384 12.54 0.55 -29.97
C THR A 384 13.90 0.42 -29.28
N THR A 385 14.92 1.06 -29.85
CA THR A 385 16.26 1.08 -29.28
C THR A 385 16.27 1.76 -27.91
N LEU A 386 17.16 1.32 -27.01
CA LEU A 386 17.31 1.94 -25.69
C LEU A 386 17.66 3.43 -25.81
N GLU A 387 18.47 3.81 -26.79
CA GLU A 387 18.81 5.20 -27.09
C GLU A 387 17.57 6.06 -27.35
N SER A 388 16.63 5.61 -28.20
CA SER A 388 15.38 6.34 -28.47
C SER A 388 14.53 6.55 -27.20
N ARG A 389 14.48 5.52 -26.36
CA ARG A 389 13.80 5.58 -25.05
C ARG A 389 14.48 6.59 -24.12
N VAL A 390 15.81 6.59 -24.06
CA VAL A 390 16.59 7.53 -23.25
C VAL A 390 16.50 8.97 -23.80
N ASN A 391 16.40 9.15 -25.11
CA ASN A 391 16.20 10.48 -25.69
C ASN A 391 14.85 11.08 -25.30
N SER A 392 13.83 10.25 -25.12
CA SER A 392 12.50 10.72 -24.75
C SER A 392 12.38 11.11 -23.29
N ILE A 393 13.11 10.42 -22.39
CA ILE A 393 13.14 10.80 -20.97
C ILE A 393 13.83 12.15 -20.73
N ARG A 394 14.55 12.70 -21.73
CA ARG A 394 15.09 14.07 -21.69
C ARG A 394 13.98 15.11 -21.46
N ALA A 395 12.74 14.83 -21.85
CA ALA A 395 11.61 15.71 -21.54
C ALA A 395 11.45 15.96 -20.03
N PHE A 396 11.77 14.96 -19.20
CA PHE A 396 11.67 15.03 -17.73
C PHE A 396 12.85 15.77 -17.09
N SER A 397 13.92 16.10 -17.82
CA SER A 397 15.06 16.83 -17.25
C SER A 397 14.66 18.24 -16.81
N THR A 398 13.63 18.82 -17.43
CA THR A 398 13.04 20.11 -17.04
C THR A 398 12.54 20.15 -15.59
N HIS A 399 12.14 19.00 -15.02
CA HIS A 399 11.78 18.87 -13.60
C HIS A 399 12.97 19.09 -12.67
N ILE A 400 14.09 18.49 -13.05
CA ILE A 400 15.32 18.46 -12.27
C ILE A 400 16.02 19.81 -12.32
N TRP A 401 15.99 20.46 -13.48
CA TRP A 401 16.67 21.74 -13.73
C TRP A 401 15.77 22.95 -13.58
N SER A 402 14.64 22.81 -12.88
CA SER A 402 13.81 23.96 -12.52
C SER A 402 14.62 24.94 -11.66
N PRO A 403 14.48 26.27 -11.83
CA PRO A 403 15.20 27.26 -11.01
C PRO A 403 15.01 27.09 -9.50
N ASP A 404 13.91 26.48 -9.08
CA ASP A 404 13.58 26.21 -7.67
C ASP A 404 14.09 24.85 -7.16
N SER A 405 14.67 24.02 -8.04
CA SER A 405 15.20 22.70 -7.72
C SER A 405 16.71 22.76 -7.46
N PRO A 406 17.20 22.22 -6.33
CA PRO A 406 18.64 21.98 -6.17
C PRO A 406 19.14 20.99 -7.24
N PRO A 407 20.40 21.11 -7.70
CA PRO A 407 20.98 20.18 -8.66
C PRO A 407 21.02 18.75 -8.09
N PRO A 408 21.01 17.71 -8.95
CA PRO A 408 21.22 16.33 -8.52
C PRO A 408 22.54 16.18 -7.76
N SER A 409 22.47 15.71 -6.52
CA SER A 409 23.65 15.35 -5.72
C SER A 409 23.90 13.84 -5.71
N GLY A 410 22.93 13.06 -6.20
CA GLY A 410 22.96 11.60 -6.11
C GLY A 410 22.27 10.89 -7.25
N VAL A 411 22.77 9.71 -7.63
CA VAL A 411 22.13 8.81 -8.60
C VAL A 411 22.14 7.37 -8.10
N SER A 412 21.03 6.64 -8.23
CA SER A 412 21.00 5.18 -8.04
C SER A 412 20.65 4.54 -9.37
N LEU A 413 21.49 3.64 -9.88
CA LEU A 413 21.23 2.88 -11.10
C LEU A 413 20.85 1.45 -10.72
N ILE A 414 19.81 0.96 -11.38
CA ILE A 414 19.22 -0.36 -11.16
C ILE A 414 19.16 -1.08 -12.52
N PRO A 415 20.30 -1.56 -13.04
CA PRO A 415 20.30 -2.33 -14.27
C PRO A 415 19.82 -3.75 -13.97
N GLU A 416 18.79 -4.19 -14.67
CA GLU A 416 18.29 -5.56 -14.67
C GLU A 416 18.25 -6.09 -16.11
N ARG A 417 18.17 -7.41 -16.28
CA ARG A 417 18.15 -8.04 -17.61
C ARG A 417 17.02 -7.52 -18.52
N HIS A 418 15.90 -7.13 -17.92
CA HIS A 418 14.70 -6.70 -18.61
C HIS A 418 14.27 -5.27 -18.31
N GLU A 419 15.04 -4.57 -17.48
CA GLU A 419 14.70 -3.24 -16.99
C GLU A 419 15.97 -2.40 -16.82
N LEU A 420 15.94 -1.15 -17.25
CA LEU A 420 16.91 -0.15 -16.81
C LEU A 420 16.21 0.86 -15.91
N GLY A 421 16.48 0.77 -14.61
CA GLY A 421 16.01 1.73 -13.62
C GLY A 421 17.08 2.77 -13.28
N PHE A 422 16.69 4.01 -13.03
CA PHE A 422 17.54 4.96 -12.33
C PHE A 422 16.74 5.90 -11.43
N ARG A 423 17.39 6.45 -10.41
CA ARG A 423 16.83 7.39 -9.45
C ARG A 423 17.77 8.57 -9.28
N LEU A 424 17.22 9.77 -9.24
CA LEU A 424 17.94 11.02 -9.01
C LEU A 424 17.57 11.59 -7.66
N TYR A 425 18.59 11.93 -6.88
CA TYR A 425 18.47 12.49 -5.55
C TYR A 425 19.03 13.89 -5.52
N THR A 426 18.40 14.74 -4.73
CA THR A 426 18.85 16.11 -4.47
C THR A 426 19.09 16.31 -2.98
N ALA A 427 20.12 17.09 -2.64
CA ALA A 427 20.45 17.40 -1.26
C ALA A 427 19.32 18.21 -0.60
N ARG A 428 18.85 17.76 0.55
CA ARG A 428 17.84 18.48 1.33
C ARG A 428 18.13 18.35 2.83
N PRO A 429 18.81 19.35 3.42
CA PRO A 429 19.14 19.33 4.84
C PRO A 429 17.89 19.19 5.70
N GLY A 430 17.90 18.25 6.65
CA GLY A 430 16.81 18.06 7.61
C GLY A 430 15.54 17.42 7.04
N ALA A 431 15.56 16.92 5.80
CA ALA A 431 14.51 16.05 5.32
C ALA A 431 14.60 14.70 6.06
N SER A 432 13.66 14.43 6.96
CA SER A 432 13.47 13.05 7.43
C SER A 432 13.01 12.21 6.25
N LEU A 433 13.62 11.06 6.04
CA LEU A 433 13.12 10.08 5.07
C LEU A 433 11.64 9.84 5.32
N ASP A 434 10.83 10.13 4.30
CA ASP A 434 9.46 9.63 4.26
C ASP A 434 9.55 8.11 4.16
N ARG A 435 9.23 7.40 5.25
CA ARG A 435 9.33 5.93 5.36
C ARG A 435 8.55 5.21 4.24
N ASP A 436 7.56 5.88 3.66
CA ASP A 436 6.76 5.35 2.56
C ASP A 436 7.52 5.29 1.23
N GLN A 437 8.64 6.01 1.07
CA GLN A 437 9.48 5.96 -0.13
C GLN A 437 10.44 4.76 -0.13
N PHE A 438 10.85 4.30 1.06
CA PHE A 438 11.90 3.28 1.23
C PHE A 438 11.37 1.85 1.37
N SER A 439 10.05 1.68 1.56
CA SER A 439 9.43 0.39 1.90
C SER A 439 9.47 -0.69 0.79
N ARG A 440 10.03 -0.38 -0.40
CA ARG A 440 9.99 -1.27 -1.58
C ARG A 440 11.30 -1.92 -2.03
N GLY A 441 12.44 -1.81 -1.32
CA GLY A 441 13.57 -2.69 -1.70
C GLY A 441 14.97 -2.40 -1.19
N LEU A 442 15.28 -1.24 -0.64
CA LEU A 442 16.61 -0.97 -0.08
C LEU A 442 16.46 -0.91 1.43
N ARG A 443 17.01 -1.90 2.15
CA ARG A 443 16.89 -2.02 3.61
C ARG A 443 18.16 -1.60 4.36
N SER A 444 19.19 -1.13 3.65
CA SER A 444 20.48 -0.85 4.26
C SER A 444 20.55 0.58 4.78
N ASP A 445 20.90 0.71 6.06
CA ASP A 445 21.31 1.97 6.67
C ASP A 445 22.60 2.54 6.05
N PHE A 446 23.33 1.75 5.26
CA PHE A 446 24.54 2.19 4.54
C PHE A 446 24.29 2.80 3.17
N SER A 447 23.05 2.83 2.67
CA SER A 447 22.79 3.54 1.42
C SER A 447 23.19 5.02 1.60
N PRO A 448 23.98 5.62 0.69
CA PRO A 448 24.40 7.01 0.79
C PRO A 448 23.23 7.99 0.69
N PHE A 449 22.03 7.48 0.36
CA PHE A 449 20.77 8.19 0.26
C PHE A 449 19.87 8.02 1.48
N ALA A 450 20.32 7.32 2.54
CA ALA A 450 19.52 7.09 3.74
C ALA A 450 19.29 8.36 4.59
N ARG A 451 20.04 9.45 4.37
CA ARG A 451 19.90 10.71 5.13
C ARG A 451 20.16 11.92 4.24
N ASP A 452 19.47 13.03 4.53
CA ASP A 452 19.67 14.35 3.88
C ASP A 452 19.54 14.38 2.35
N GLN A 453 18.81 13.42 1.80
CA GLN A 453 18.57 13.28 0.36
C GLN A 453 17.07 13.15 0.11
N HIS A 454 16.59 13.81 -0.94
CA HIS A 454 15.23 13.74 -1.41
C HIS A 454 15.21 13.04 -2.77
N LEU A 455 14.37 12.01 -2.92
CA LEU A 455 14.13 11.38 -4.21
C LEU A 455 13.28 12.32 -5.07
N SER A 456 13.87 12.85 -6.13
CA SER A 456 13.20 13.81 -7.01
C SER A 456 12.62 13.14 -8.26
N LEU A 457 13.35 12.19 -8.85
CA LEU A 457 12.92 11.46 -10.03
C LEU A 457 13.33 9.98 -9.94
N CYS A 458 12.44 9.07 -10.31
CA CYS A 458 12.67 7.65 -10.48
C CYS A 458 12.15 7.24 -11.85
N VAL A 459 13.00 6.70 -12.70
CA VAL A 459 12.63 6.24 -14.05
C VAL A 459 12.92 4.76 -14.16
N LYS A 460 11.98 4.00 -14.71
CA LYS A 460 12.08 2.56 -14.98
C LYS A 460 11.77 2.30 -16.44
N LEU A 461 12.72 1.77 -17.18
CA LEU A 461 12.56 1.38 -18.59
C LEU A 461 12.35 -0.13 -18.67
N THR A 462 11.11 -0.59 -18.80
CA THR A 462 10.76 -2.02 -18.74
C THR A 462 10.62 -2.66 -20.14
N ASN A 463 10.50 -4.00 -20.18
CA ASN A 463 10.16 -4.81 -21.36
C ASN A 463 11.16 -4.75 -22.52
N GLY A 464 12.46 -4.66 -22.24
CA GLY A 464 13.51 -4.75 -23.27
C GLY A 464 14.55 -5.81 -22.91
N TYR A 465 15.10 -6.54 -23.89
CA TYR A 465 16.35 -7.26 -23.68
C TYR A 465 17.48 -6.28 -23.97
N PHE A 466 18.20 -5.85 -22.94
CA PHE A 466 19.33 -4.92 -23.12
C PHE A 466 20.64 -5.70 -23.09
N SER A 467 21.45 -5.55 -24.13
CA SER A 467 22.84 -5.99 -24.06
C SER A 467 23.63 -5.12 -23.08
N THR A 468 24.79 -5.60 -22.63
CA THR A 468 25.71 -4.79 -21.81
C THR A 468 26.08 -3.48 -22.50
N GLN A 469 26.29 -3.52 -23.82
CA GLN A 469 26.62 -2.33 -24.62
C GLN A 469 25.46 -1.34 -24.66
N ASP A 470 24.23 -1.82 -24.83
CA ASP A 470 23.03 -0.97 -24.78
C ASP A 470 22.91 -0.30 -23.42
N LEU A 471 23.07 -1.05 -22.32
CA LEU A 471 23.00 -0.50 -20.96
C LEU A 471 24.05 0.60 -20.74
N CYS A 472 25.29 0.38 -21.19
CA CYS A 472 26.36 1.37 -21.08
C CYS A 472 26.05 2.65 -21.88
N ALA A 473 25.63 2.50 -23.14
CA ALA A 473 25.24 3.63 -23.98
C ALA A 473 24.03 4.37 -23.37
N GLY A 474 23.02 3.63 -22.92
CA GLY A 474 21.83 4.19 -22.26
C GLY A 474 22.18 4.99 -21.01
N ILE A 475 23.08 4.48 -20.16
CA ILE A 475 23.52 5.19 -18.95
C ILE A 475 24.34 6.44 -19.31
N ALA A 476 25.21 6.38 -20.32
CA ALA A 476 25.93 7.55 -20.79
C ALA A 476 24.96 8.65 -21.27
N HIS A 477 23.92 8.26 -22.03
CA HIS A 477 22.88 9.19 -22.46
C HIS A 477 22.02 9.71 -21.30
N VAL A 478 21.73 8.91 -20.27
CA VAL A 478 21.07 9.38 -19.05
C VAL A 478 21.96 10.41 -18.34
N ALA A 479 23.25 10.12 -18.17
CA ALA A 479 24.19 11.02 -17.53
C ALA A 479 24.31 12.36 -18.29
N GLU A 480 24.32 12.33 -19.61
CA GLU A 480 24.30 13.53 -20.46
C GLU A 480 22.97 14.29 -20.33
N ALA A 481 21.83 13.61 -20.50
CA ALA A 481 20.50 14.21 -20.51
C ALA A 481 20.13 14.90 -19.18
N PHE A 482 20.66 14.39 -18.08
CA PHE A 482 20.48 14.95 -16.74
C PHE A 482 21.74 15.58 -16.18
N SER A 483 22.74 15.90 -17.02
CA SER A 483 24.02 16.54 -16.66
C SER A 483 24.64 16.04 -15.34
N LEU A 484 24.71 14.71 -15.18
CA LEU A 484 25.10 14.03 -13.94
C LEU A 484 26.62 14.02 -13.68
N ALA A 485 27.41 14.77 -14.45
CA ALA A 485 28.86 14.81 -14.32
C ALA A 485 29.34 15.33 -12.93
N GLY A 486 28.52 16.17 -12.29
CA GLY A 486 28.77 16.73 -10.96
C GLY A 486 28.15 15.93 -9.80
N VAL A 487 27.62 14.73 -10.05
CA VAL A 487 27.02 13.90 -8.98
C VAL A 487 28.11 13.32 -8.08
N GLU A 488 27.99 13.57 -6.78
CA GLU A 488 28.96 13.17 -5.76
C GLU A 488 28.69 11.78 -5.16
N LYS A 489 27.44 11.29 -5.28
CA LYS A 489 26.98 10.05 -4.67
C LYS A 489 26.32 9.13 -5.69
N MET A 490 26.73 7.87 -5.72
CA MET A 490 26.19 6.87 -6.63
C MET A 490 25.87 5.58 -5.90
N GLU A 491 24.75 4.96 -6.27
CA GLU A 491 24.40 3.60 -5.87
C GLU A 491 24.20 2.75 -7.12
N LEU A 492 24.74 1.53 -7.11
CA LEU A 492 24.59 0.54 -8.16
C LEU A 492 23.92 -0.68 -7.53
N THR A 493 22.64 -0.89 -7.82
CA THR A 493 21.87 -2.01 -7.29
C THR A 493 21.54 -2.99 -8.40
N GLY A 494 21.77 -4.28 -8.21
CA GLY A 494 21.31 -5.27 -9.17
C GLY A 494 21.32 -6.68 -8.62
N ASP A 495 20.17 -7.34 -8.76
CA ASP A 495 19.98 -8.74 -8.44
C ASP A 495 20.34 -9.58 -9.66
N TYR A 496 21.61 -9.61 -10.05
CA TYR A 496 22.04 -10.64 -10.99
C TYR A 496 22.29 -11.94 -10.20
N PRO A 497 21.50 -13.00 -10.43
CA PRO A 497 21.85 -14.30 -9.87
C PRO A 497 23.23 -14.68 -10.45
N PRO A 498 24.22 -15.04 -9.62
CA PRO A 498 25.59 -15.36 -10.06
C PRO A 498 25.73 -16.50 -11.10
N GLY A 499 24.62 -17.10 -11.55
CA GLY A 499 24.59 -18.18 -12.55
C GLY A 499 23.55 -18.02 -13.67
N ALA A 500 22.80 -16.91 -13.75
CA ALA A 500 21.83 -16.71 -14.82
C ALA A 500 22.44 -16.17 -16.13
N MET A 501 23.70 -15.74 -16.09
CA MET A 501 24.51 -15.50 -17.28
C MET A 501 25.42 -16.72 -17.44
N SER A 502 25.20 -17.48 -18.52
CA SER A 502 25.76 -18.81 -18.73
C SER A 502 27.29 -18.83 -18.59
N ALA A 503 27.81 -19.93 -18.07
CA ALA A 503 29.23 -20.26 -17.91
C ALA A 503 30.07 -20.29 -19.21
N GLY A 504 29.57 -19.72 -20.31
CA GLY A 504 30.23 -19.65 -21.62
C GLY A 504 30.57 -18.25 -22.10
N ASP A 505 30.20 -17.19 -21.37
CA ASP A 505 30.59 -15.81 -21.73
C ASP A 505 31.79 -15.38 -20.88
N ASP A 506 32.91 -15.10 -21.53
CA ASP A 506 34.17 -14.74 -20.88
C ASP A 506 33.96 -13.53 -19.97
N GLY A 507 34.33 -13.68 -18.68
CA GLY A 507 34.17 -12.62 -17.67
C GLY A 507 34.83 -11.25 -18.00
N ARG A 508 35.58 -11.17 -19.11
CA ARG A 508 36.15 -9.95 -19.69
C ARG A 508 35.12 -9.01 -20.29
N GLN A 509 33.97 -9.49 -20.78
CA GLN A 509 32.95 -8.59 -21.34
C GLN A 509 32.27 -7.74 -20.25
N HIS A 510 32.14 -8.29 -19.03
CA HIS A 510 31.50 -7.61 -17.91
C HIS A 510 32.36 -6.49 -17.31
N SER A 511 33.69 -6.67 -17.33
CA SER A 511 34.64 -5.68 -16.81
C SER A 511 34.65 -4.37 -17.59
N LEU A 512 34.52 -4.48 -18.91
CA LEU A 512 34.52 -3.32 -19.79
C LEU A 512 33.24 -2.47 -19.58
N GLY A 513 32.13 -3.11 -19.22
CA GLY A 513 30.83 -2.46 -19.07
C GLY A 513 30.78 -1.48 -17.91
N LEU A 514 31.20 -1.88 -16.71
CA LEU A 514 31.11 -1.02 -15.52
C LEU A 514 32.09 0.17 -15.56
N ALA A 515 33.27 0.03 -16.16
CA ALA A 515 34.19 1.15 -16.39
C ALA A 515 33.58 2.20 -17.32
N THR A 516 32.96 1.74 -18.40
CA THR A 516 32.21 2.58 -19.33
C THR A 516 31.02 3.25 -18.63
N LEU A 517 30.33 2.53 -17.76
CA LEU A 517 29.20 2.99 -16.97
C LEU A 517 29.58 4.10 -15.99
N LEU A 518 30.74 4.00 -15.33
CA LEU A 518 31.21 5.00 -14.36
C LEU A 518 31.87 6.22 -15.01
N HIS A 519 32.33 6.13 -16.27
CA HIS A 519 33.03 7.20 -16.97
C HIS A 519 32.32 8.58 -16.95
N PRO A 520 30.97 8.67 -17.04
CA PRO A 520 30.27 9.95 -16.98
C PRO A 520 30.31 10.64 -15.61
N PHE A 521 30.61 9.93 -14.52
CA PHE A 521 30.49 10.41 -13.13
C PHE A 521 31.85 10.79 -12.54
N ARG A 522 32.44 11.90 -13.03
CA ARG A 522 33.83 12.27 -12.70
C ARG A 522 33.99 12.79 -11.27
N ALA A 523 32.98 13.47 -10.73
CA ALA A 523 32.97 14.05 -9.38
C ALA A 523 32.55 13.07 -8.27
N LEU A 524 32.61 11.76 -8.54
CA LEU A 524 32.03 10.77 -7.64
C LEU A 524 32.89 10.57 -6.38
N HIS A 525 32.37 10.93 -5.21
CA HIS A 525 33.02 10.77 -3.90
C HIS A 525 32.53 9.53 -3.14
N ASN A 526 31.25 9.17 -3.28
CA ASN A 526 30.64 8.05 -2.56
C ASN A 526 30.04 7.06 -3.56
N LEU A 527 30.54 5.83 -3.59
CA LEU A 527 29.98 4.76 -4.41
C LEU A 527 29.46 3.65 -3.51
N CYS A 528 28.19 3.31 -3.64
CA CYS A 528 27.56 2.15 -3.01
C CYS A 528 27.24 1.11 -4.07
N VAL A 529 27.58 -0.14 -3.83
CA VAL A 529 27.34 -1.23 -4.77
C VAL A 529 26.73 -2.42 -4.05
N THR A 530 25.59 -2.88 -4.56
CA THR A 530 24.86 -4.04 -4.06
C THR A 530 24.86 -5.15 -5.11
N GLY A 531 25.33 -6.34 -4.74
CA GLY A 531 25.27 -7.54 -5.61
C GLY A 531 26.32 -7.65 -6.73
N TYR A 532 27.04 -6.58 -7.09
CA TYR A 532 27.99 -6.55 -8.23
C TYR A 532 29.48 -6.76 -7.87
N THR A 533 29.82 -7.37 -6.73
CA THR A 533 31.21 -7.35 -6.27
C THR A 533 32.22 -7.96 -7.23
N GLY A 534 31.87 -9.04 -7.93
CA GLY A 534 32.73 -9.67 -8.93
C GLY A 534 33.14 -8.75 -10.09
N ALA A 535 32.23 -7.88 -10.53
CA ALA A 535 32.47 -6.99 -11.66
C ALA A 535 33.21 -5.70 -11.22
N LEU A 536 33.03 -5.25 -9.98
CA LEU A 536 33.72 -4.09 -9.41
C LEU A 536 35.25 -4.19 -9.49
N TYR A 537 35.82 -5.38 -9.22
CA TYR A 537 37.28 -5.56 -9.17
C TYR A 537 37.97 -5.23 -10.49
N SER A 538 37.24 -5.36 -11.59
CA SER A 538 37.77 -5.16 -12.92
C SER A 538 37.64 -3.72 -13.44
N VAL A 539 36.99 -2.86 -12.64
CA VAL A 539 36.50 -1.55 -13.08
C VAL A 539 37.26 -0.42 -12.42
N LEU A 540 37.61 -0.56 -11.15
CA LEU A 540 38.43 0.44 -10.47
C LEU A 540 39.93 0.21 -10.71
N VAL A 541 40.29 -0.87 -11.41
CA VAL A 541 41.66 -1.14 -11.87
C VAL A 541 41.91 -0.39 -13.17
N ARG A 542 43.16 0.06 -13.35
CA ARG A 542 43.63 0.86 -14.49
C ARG A 542 43.26 0.24 -15.85
N GLN A 543 42.32 0.85 -16.57
CA GLN A 543 42.33 0.77 -18.04
C GLN A 543 43.37 1.78 -18.55
N SER A 544 44.41 1.29 -19.21
CA SER A 544 45.46 2.15 -19.80
C SER A 544 46.19 3.08 -18.82
N GLY A 545 46.29 2.71 -17.54
CA GLY A 545 47.01 3.48 -16.51
C GLY A 545 46.19 4.55 -15.77
N GLN A 546 44.93 4.78 -16.15
CA GLN A 546 44.08 5.80 -15.51
C GLN A 546 43.14 5.17 -14.46
N ILE A 547 43.05 5.82 -13.29
CA ILE A 547 42.08 5.43 -12.25
C ILE A 547 40.70 5.97 -12.63
N ILE A 548 39.71 5.09 -12.59
CA ILE A 548 38.30 5.44 -12.74
C ILE A 548 37.78 6.00 -11.41
N CYS A 549 37.10 7.15 -11.46
CA CYS A 549 36.68 7.93 -10.29
C CYS A 549 37.86 8.26 -9.35
N PRO A 550 38.80 9.12 -9.76
CA PRO A 550 39.95 9.49 -8.92
C PRO A 550 39.53 10.15 -7.60
N GLU A 551 38.37 10.83 -7.59
CA GLU A 551 37.83 11.53 -6.42
C GLU A 551 37.06 10.65 -5.44
N LEU A 552 36.92 9.35 -5.74
CA LEU A 552 36.21 8.41 -4.88
C LEU A 552 36.92 8.27 -3.53
N SER A 553 36.23 8.69 -2.47
CA SER A 553 36.72 8.67 -1.08
C SER A 553 36.06 7.57 -0.25
N THR A 554 34.79 7.26 -0.52
CA THR A 554 34.00 6.29 0.24
C THR A 554 33.44 5.21 -0.67
N LEU A 555 33.70 3.95 -0.32
CA LEU A 555 33.15 2.78 -1.00
C LEU A 555 32.29 1.96 -0.04
N VAL A 556 31.05 1.68 -0.43
CA VAL A 556 30.13 0.83 0.32
C VAL A 556 29.82 -0.41 -0.52
N LEU A 557 30.04 -1.59 0.03
CA LEU A 557 29.74 -2.86 -0.62
C LEU A 557 28.67 -3.61 0.18
N ILE A 558 27.52 -3.85 -0.42
CA ILE A 558 26.39 -4.57 0.17
C ILE A 558 26.27 -5.93 -0.50
N ASP A 559 26.06 -6.98 0.31
CA ASP A 559 26.01 -8.38 -0.11
C ASP A 559 27.29 -8.82 -0.83
N ALA A 560 28.42 -8.36 -0.31
CA ALA A 560 29.71 -8.57 -0.90
C ALA A 560 30.22 -10.00 -0.73
N ARG A 561 30.24 -10.77 -1.83
CA ARG A 561 30.79 -12.13 -1.82
C ARG A 561 32.25 -12.13 -2.26
N PHE A 562 33.13 -12.41 -1.30
CA PHE A 562 34.56 -12.60 -1.52
C PHE A 562 34.91 -14.09 -1.55
N ASP A 563 35.76 -14.48 -2.50
CA ASP A 563 36.52 -15.73 -2.53
C ASP A 563 38.01 -15.39 -2.67
N GLY A 564 38.90 -16.38 -2.58
CA GLY A 564 40.36 -16.12 -2.54
C GLY A 564 40.86 -15.21 -3.67
N ASP A 565 40.46 -15.49 -4.91
CA ASP A 565 40.87 -14.68 -6.07
C ASP A 565 40.27 -13.27 -6.03
N LYS A 566 39.01 -13.13 -5.59
CA LYS A 566 38.36 -11.81 -5.46
C LYS A 566 38.97 -10.95 -4.37
N ILE A 567 39.44 -11.56 -3.27
CA ILE A 567 40.14 -10.85 -2.19
C ILE A 567 41.41 -10.23 -2.73
N GLU A 568 42.27 -11.02 -3.38
CA GLU A 568 43.55 -10.51 -3.88
C GLU A 568 43.35 -9.44 -4.96
N ARG A 569 42.36 -9.61 -5.86
CA ARG A 569 42.01 -8.57 -6.84
C ARG A 569 41.49 -7.30 -6.19
N PHE A 570 40.70 -7.40 -5.13
CA PHE A 570 40.20 -6.25 -4.39
C PHE A 570 41.33 -5.49 -3.67
N LEU A 571 42.25 -6.22 -3.05
CA LEU A 571 43.41 -5.63 -2.37
C LEU A 571 44.35 -4.94 -3.36
N ALA A 572 44.63 -5.59 -4.49
CA ALA A 572 45.43 -5.00 -5.58
C ALA A 572 44.81 -3.68 -6.09
N LEU A 573 43.49 -3.64 -6.26
CA LEU A 573 42.75 -2.43 -6.63
C LEU A 573 42.94 -1.30 -5.61
N LEU A 574 42.90 -1.60 -4.30
CA LEU A 574 43.11 -0.61 -3.25
C LEU A 574 44.58 -0.14 -3.19
N GLU A 575 45.54 -1.04 -3.40
CA GLU A 575 46.97 -0.76 -3.50
C GLU A 575 47.28 0.14 -4.70
N ASP A 576 46.70 -0.14 -5.87
CA ASP A 576 46.83 0.68 -7.08
C ASP A 576 46.30 2.09 -6.84
N ARG A 577 45.13 2.23 -6.20
CA ARG A 577 44.55 3.52 -5.84
C ARG A 577 45.42 4.30 -4.87
N ALA A 578 45.95 3.64 -3.85
CA ALA A 578 46.86 4.26 -2.89
C ALA A 578 48.15 4.75 -3.56
N SER A 579 48.72 3.94 -4.44
CA SER A 579 49.97 4.24 -5.16
C SER A 579 49.83 5.41 -6.13
N ALA A 580 48.63 5.62 -6.66
CA ALA A 580 48.32 6.76 -7.54
C ALA A 580 47.82 8.01 -6.79
N GLY A 581 47.83 8.00 -5.45
CA GLY A 581 47.39 9.14 -4.63
C GLY A 581 45.87 9.32 -4.54
N SER A 582 45.07 8.34 -4.96
CA SER A 582 43.60 8.35 -4.93
C SER A 582 43.05 7.36 -3.89
N ARG A 583 43.67 7.33 -2.71
CA ARG A 583 43.38 6.40 -1.61
C ARG A 583 41.94 6.61 -1.09
N LEU A 584 41.20 5.51 -0.87
CA LEU A 584 39.92 5.55 -0.17
C LEU A 584 40.12 6.00 1.28
N GLN A 585 39.23 6.85 1.78
CA GLN A 585 39.17 7.28 3.17
C GLN A 585 38.30 6.34 4.01
N GLU A 586 37.22 5.82 3.42
CA GLU A 586 36.25 4.99 4.10
C GLU A 586 35.81 3.80 3.24
N LEU A 587 35.74 2.62 3.85
CA LEU A 587 35.21 1.40 3.26
C LEU A 587 34.16 0.78 4.18
N LYS A 588 32.95 0.56 3.68
CA LYS A 588 31.86 -0.09 4.42
C LYS A 588 31.49 -1.41 3.77
N LEU A 589 31.35 -2.46 4.56
CA LEU A 589 31.04 -3.80 4.10
C LEU A 589 29.80 -4.33 4.84
N GLU A 590 28.73 -4.64 4.11
CA GLU A 590 27.51 -5.24 4.65
C GLU A 590 27.34 -6.68 4.16
N PHE A 591 27.07 -7.59 5.10
CA PHE A 591 26.90 -9.03 4.85
C PHE A 591 28.07 -9.66 4.10
N LEU A 592 29.15 -9.95 4.83
CA LEU A 592 30.20 -10.86 4.37
C LEU A 592 29.81 -12.28 4.77
N PRO A 593 29.34 -13.16 3.86
CA PRO A 593 29.27 -14.58 4.16
C PRO A 593 30.70 -15.14 4.19
N ILE A 594 31.43 -14.89 5.28
CA ILE A 594 32.81 -15.36 5.50
C ILE A 594 32.85 -16.89 5.65
N GLY A 595 31.71 -17.56 5.81
CA GLY A 595 31.62 -19.02 6.00
C GLY A 595 32.24 -19.89 4.89
N ARG A 596 32.81 -19.31 3.82
CA ARG A 596 33.59 -20.03 2.81
C ARG A 596 35.09 -19.68 2.78
N ILE A 597 35.53 -18.64 3.49
CA ILE A 597 36.93 -18.23 3.56
C ILE A 597 37.52 -18.81 4.86
N PRO A 598 38.69 -19.48 4.82
CA PRO A 598 39.37 -19.90 6.04
C PRO A 598 39.58 -18.72 7.01
N PHE A 599 39.41 -18.96 8.31
CA PHE A 599 39.51 -17.92 9.34
C PHE A 599 40.82 -17.10 9.24
N GLU A 600 41.94 -17.78 8.99
CA GLU A 600 43.26 -17.15 8.82
C GLU A 600 43.30 -16.19 7.60
N ALA A 601 42.69 -16.58 6.48
CA ALA A 601 42.60 -15.72 5.30
C ALA A 601 41.70 -14.50 5.55
N SER A 602 40.64 -14.65 6.37
CA SER A 602 39.80 -13.52 6.79
C SER A 602 40.57 -12.53 7.67
N LEU A 603 41.37 -13.00 8.63
CA LEU A 603 42.22 -12.14 9.47
C LEU A 603 43.28 -11.41 8.65
N SER A 604 43.95 -12.12 7.75
CA SER A 604 44.94 -11.55 6.83
C SER A 604 44.30 -10.46 5.95
N PHE A 605 43.12 -10.75 5.40
CA PHE A 605 42.36 -9.79 4.59
C PHE A 605 42.02 -8.52 5.38
N GLN A 606 41.48 -8.64 6.60
CA GLN A 606 41.14 -7.49 7.44
C GLN A 606 42.38 -6.65 7.80
N SER A 607 43.51 -7.30 8.11
CA SER A 607 44.76 -6.61 8.41
C SER A 607 45.24 -5.78 7.22
N ARG A 608 45.24 -6.39 6.01
CA ARG A 608 45.61 -5.68 4.77
C ARG A 608 44.64 -4.56 4.44
N LEU A 609 43.34 -4.75 4.62
CA LEU A 609 42.36 -3.67 4.43
C LEU A 609 42.67 -2.48 5.36
N LYS A 610 42.92 -2.71 6.66
CA LYS A 610 43.24 -1.64 7.62
C LYS A 610 44.52 -0.88 7.27
N ALA A 611 45.50 -1.56 6.68
CA ALA A 611 46.69 -0.91 6.17
C ALA A 611 46.39 0.01 4.97
N LEU A 612 45.44 -0.39 4.11
CA LEU A 612 45.11 0.28 2.84
C LEU A 612 44.01 1.34 2.96
N VAL A 613 43.11 1.25 3.94
CA VAL A 613 41.97 2.19 4.12
C VAL A 613 41.91 2.67 5.57
N PRO A 614 41.92 4.00 5.83
CA PRO A 614 41.95 4.53 7.20
C PRO A 614 40.73 4.17 8.05
N SER A 615 39.53 4.19 7.46
CA SER A 615 38.27 3.88 8.15
C SER A 615 37.58 2.67 7.50
N ILE A 616 37.27 1.65 8.31
CA ILE A 616 36.58 0.44 7.84
C ILE A 616 35.43 0.14 8.78
N GLU A 617 34.24 0.00 8.20
CA GLU A 617 33.01 -0.37 8.92
C GLU A 617 32.46 -1.69 8.36
N THR A 618 32.05 -2.61 9.24
CA THR A 618 31.49 -3.91 8.86
C THR A 618 30.18 -4.16 9.59
N HIS A 619 29.12 -4.57 8.89
CA HIS A 619 27.81 -4.85 9.48
C HIS A 619 27.23 -6.18 8.97
N GLY A 620 26.64 -6.98 9.87
CA GLY A 620 26.03 -8.27 9.54
C GLY A 620 26.82 -9.45 10.11
N GLY A 621 26.28 -10.00 11.21
CA GLY A 621 26.75 -11.20 11.90
C GLY A 621 27.82 -10.88 12.93
N ASP A 622 27.53 -11.15 14.21
CA ASP A 622 28.59 -11.33 15.20
C ASP A 622 29.58 -12.36 14.64
N MET A 623 30.76 -11.86 14.28
CA MET A 623 31.91 -12.69 13.96
C MET A 623 32.21 -13.54 15.19
N PRO A 624 32.25 -14.88 15.09
CA PRO A 624 32.77 -15.70 16.18
C PRO A 624 34.24 -15.39 16.47
#